data_AF-A0A8H5NY44-F1
#
_entry.id   AF-A0A8H5NY44-F1
#
_cell.length_a   1.000
_cell.length_b   1.000
_cell.length_c   1.000
_cell.angle_alpha   90.00
_cell.angle_beta   90.00
_cell.angle_gamma   90.00
#
_symmetry.space_group_name_H-M   'P 1'
#
loop_
_entity.id
_entity.type
_entity.pdbx_description
1 polymer ?
#
loop_
_entity_poly.entity_id
_entity_poly.type
_entity_poly.pdbx_seq_one_letter_code
_entity_poly.pdbx_strand_id
1 'polypeptide(L)'
;MAFRSSTLTLMALMLRSATCATVDSPSDPIPSEWVDVLPMAWDNTEAMSRAFTPEFQFTKYQNWALDQIMEGNGTVNICMRWNSNLTLDEDTRNALMDNFPFKEVNFKVVAWAVASDNQLVGQRDDFHVYTEFRDDDGLPTCDPGCSRHLHPDGDYSECALGPDHRFHHYFLIDSTWGDHDMGAAGGEGFSISEYGWKNVGNKLGDWPILVHETGHTFGFRDYINDMTHNTSVCSISWLPPNVSYQLVMEPTDQGAHLPKVTRFEGWFTRYLWSRFSRTRGWQKDDGITFPPTTDCPPGSF
;
A
#
# COMPACT_ATOMS: atom_id res chain seq x y z
N MET A 1 7.71 29.22 -39.74
CA MET A 1 6.39 29.89 -39.71
C MET A 1 5.49 29.08 -38.79
N ALA A 2 5.10 29.66 -37.67
CA ALA A 2 4.36 28.99 -36.61
C ALA A 2 2.89 28.81 -37.00
N PHE A 3 2.30 27.66 -36.70
CA PHE A 3 0.87 27.56 -36.40
C PHE A 3 0.72 26.99 -34.98
N ARG A 4 0.46 27.92 -34.07
CA ARG A 4 0.03 27.71 -32.68
C ARG A 4 -1.50 27.59 -32.64
N SER A 5 -1.96 26.84 -31.65
CA SER A 5 -3.16 27.13 -30.84
C SER A 5 -4.53 26.82 -31.43
N SER A 6 -5.05 25.64 -31.08
CA SER A 6 -6.50 25.47 -30.78
C SER A 6 -6.87 24.20 -30.00
N THR A 7 -5.94 23.29 -29.70
CA THR A 7 -6.27 22.02 -28.98
C THR A 7 -5.96 21.99 -27.49
N LEU A 8 -5.15 22.92 -26.96
CA LEU A 8 -4.82 22.94 -25.53
C LEU A 8 -5.93 23.48 -24.61
N THR A 9 -6.97 24.11 -25.15
CA THR A 9 -8.04 24.70 -24.33
C THR A 9 -9.27 23.80 -24.19
N LEU A 10 -9.36 22.68 -24.92
CA LEU A 10 -10.48 21.73 -24.81
C LEU A 10 -10.19 20.55 -23.87
N MET A 11 -8.93 20.15 -23.71
CA MET A 11 -8.54 19.09 -22.76
C MET A 11 -8.67 19.52 -21.30
N ALA A 12 -8.42 20.79 -20.99
CA ALA A 12 -8.64 21.36 -19.66
C ALA A 12 -10.14 21.44 -19.27
N LEU A 13 -11.05 21.40 -20.25
CA LEU A 13 -12.50 21.36 -20.01
C LEU A 13 -13.05 19.93 -19.94
N MET A 14 -12.38 18.95 -20.55
CA MET A 14 -12.80 17.53 -20.46
C MET A 14 -12.30 16.82 -19.19
N LEU A 15 -11.23 17.31 -18.55
CA LEU A 15 -10.81 16.83 -17.22
C LEU A 15 -11.75 17.27 -16.06
N ARG A 16 -12.81 18.05 -16.34
CA ARG A 16 -13.82 18.45 -15.35
C ARG A 16 -15.09 17.59 -15.38
N SER A 17 -15.13 16.55 -16.19
CA SER A 17 -16.39 15.85 -16.52
C SER A 17 -16.30 14.33 -16.32
N ALA A 18 -15.61 13.83 -15.29
CA ALA A 18 -15.67 12.42 -14.89
C ALA A 18 -15.15 12.14 -13.46
N THR A 19 -15.23 13.10 -12.54
CA THR A 19 -14.91 12.87 -11.12
C THR A 19 -16.09 13.31 -10.27
N CYS A 20 -16.67 12.38 -9.52
CA CYS A 20 -17.44 12.75 -8.32
C CYS A 20 -16.62 13.72 -7.46
N ALA A 21 -17.32 14.72 -6.94
CA ALA A 21 -17.05 15.58 -5.79
C ALA A 21 -15.61 15.66 -5.23
N THR A 22 -15.04 16.88 -5.30
CA THR A 22 -14.03 17.45 -4.38
C THR A 22 -12.76 16.63 -4.14
N VAL A 23 -11.69 16.93 -4.87
CA VAL A 23 -10.32 16.67 -4.39
C VAL A 23 -10.00 17.77 -3.40
N ASP A 24 -10.01 17.47 -2.10
CA ASP A 24 -9.67 18.44 -1.06
C ASP A 24 -8.21 18.90 -1.23
N SER A 25 -7.95 20.20 -1.06
CA SER A 25 -6.60 20.75 -1.04
C SER A 25 -5.81 20.17 0.15
N PRO A 26 -4.48 19.98 0.05
CA PRO A 26 -3.64 19.67 1.21
C PRO A 26 -3.75 20.68 2.36
N SER A 27 -4.21 21.90 2.07
CA SER A 27 -4.42 22.98 3.03
C SER A 27 -5.85 23.05 3.60
N ASP A 28 -6.76 22.20 3.14
CA ASP A 28 -8.14 22.22 3.65
C ASP A 28 -8.15 21.71 5.11
N PRO A 29 -9.10 22.18 5.94
CA PRO A 29 -9.32 21.60 7.26
C PRO A 29 -9.97 20.21 7.12
N ILE A 30 -9.73 19.33 8.10
CA ILE A 30 -10.41 18.03 8.19
C ILE A 30 -11.93 18.28 8.23
N PRO A 31 -12.73 17.58 7.40
CA PRO A 31 -14.19 17.64 7.46
C PRO A 31 -14.72 17.33 8.86
N SER A 32 -15.68 18.12 9.33
CA SER A 32 -16.20 18.07 10.71
C SER A 32 -16.64 16.68 11.17
N GLU A 33 -17.19 15.89 10.25
CA GLU A 33 -17.66 14.52 10.45
C GLU A 33 -16.52 13.52 10.73
N TRP A 34 -15.28 13.86 10.41
CA TRP A 34 -14.11 12.98 10.53
C TRP A 34 -13.06 13.48 11.53
N VAL A 35 -13.23 14.66 12.12
CA VAL A 35 -12.29 15.25 13.09
C VAL A 35 -11.99 14.31 14.24
N ASP A 36 -13.00 13.63 14.77
CA ASP A 36 -12.84 12.67 15.87
C ASP A 36 -12.57 11.25 15.37
N VAL A 37 -13.05 10.92 14.16
CA VAL A 37 -13.02 9.57 13.59
C VAL A 37 -11.61 9.17 13.14
N LEU A 38 -10.84 10.09 12.56
CA LEU A 38 -9.46 9.83 12.12
C LEU A 38 -8.52 9.52 13.30
N PRO A 39 -8.55 10.27 14.43
CA PRO A 39 -7.87 9.86 15.66
C PRO A 39 -8.32 8.51 16.20
N MET A 40 -9.61 8.18 16.17
CA MET A 40 -10.09 6.87 16.62
C MET A 40 -9.55 5.73 15.74
N ALA A 41 -9.47 5.92 14.42
CA ALA A 41 -8.93 4.92 13.51
C ALA A 41 -7.44 4.64 13.77
N TRP A 42 -6.68 5.69 14.08
CA TRP A 42 -5.31 5.55 14.54
C TRP A 42 -5.21 4.77 15.85
N ASP A 43 -6.01 5.16 16.85
CA ASP A 43 -5.99 4.54 18.17
C ASP A 43 -6.38 3.06 18.13
N ASN A 44 -7.39 2.72 17.32
CA ASN A 44 -7.77 1.34 17.04
C ASN A 44 -6.59 0.57 16.43
N THR A 45 -5.97 1.11 15.37
CA THR A 45 -4.84 0.46 14.68
C THR A 45 -3.67 0.22 15.64
N GLU A 46 -3.33 1.20 16.48
CA GLU A 46 -2.28 1.09 17.49
C GLU A 46 -2.63 0.07 18.58
N ALA A 47 -3.86 0.12 19.12
CA ALA A 47 -4.30 -0.82 20.14
C ALA A 47 -4.32 -2.27 19.63
N MET A 48 -4.80 -2.47 18.40
CA MET A 48 -4.87 -3.77 17.76
C MET A 48 -3.47 -4.33 17.45
N SER A 49 -2.58 -3.53 16.85
CA SER A 49 -1.21 -3.99 16.55
C SER A 49 -0.45 -4.34 17.84
N ARG A 50 -0.61 -3.56 18.91
CA ARG A 50 -0.04 -3.88 20.22
C ARG A 50 -0.53 -5.23 20.77
N ALA A 51 -1.78 -5.59 20.50
CA ALA A 51 -2.38 -6.81 21.02
C ALA A 51 -2.08 -8.06 20.18
N PHE A 52 -2.08 -7.93 18.86
CA PHE A 52 -2.03 -9.07 17.93
C PHE A 52 -0.70 -9.24 17.20
N THR A 53 0.02 -8.15 16.95
CA THR A 53 1.27 -8.13 16.18
C THR A 53 2.32 -7.25 16.87
N PRO A 54 2.68 -7.53 18.14
CA PRO A 54 3.54 -6.66 18.95
C PRO A 54 4.93 -6.42 18.32
N GLU A 55 5.44 -7.38 17.53
CA GLU A 55 6.66 -7.26 16.73
C GLU A 55 6.54 -6.24 15.60
N PHE A 56 5.32 -6.03 15.08
CA PHE A 56 4.97 -5.03 14.06
C PHE A 56 4.06 -3.93 14.64
N GLN A 57 4.24 -3.60 15.93
CA GLN A 57 3.44 -2.58 16.60
C GLN A 57 3.43 -1.29 15.77
N PHE A 58 2.24 -0.79 15.45
CA PHE A 58 2.01 0.20 14.40
C PHE A 58 2.88 1.46 14.53
N THR A 59 2.95 2.05 15.73
CA THR A 59 3.80 3.22 15.96
C THR A 59 5.30 2.93 16.07
N LYS A 60 5.71 1.68 16.32
CA LYS A 60 7.12 1.31 16.51
C LYS A 60 7.78 0.73 15.26
N TYR A 61 7.04 -0.03 14.45
CA TYR A 61 7.56 -0.63 13.23
C TYR A 61 7.93 0.45 12.22
N GLN A 62 9.17 0.48 11.73
CA GLN A 62 9.74 1.58 10.91
C GLN A 62 9.90 1.22 9.43
N ASN A 63 9.02 0.38 8.91
CA ASN A 63 9.05 -0.07 7.52
C ASN A 63 7.69 0.06 6.84
N TRP A 64 6.81 0.94 7.33
CA TRP A 64 5.60 1.30 6.58
C TRP A 64 5.97 2.09 5.32
N ALA A 65 5.08 2.15 4.33
CA ALA A 65 5.29 2.85 3.07
C ALA A 65 5.73 4.31 3.25
N LEU A 66 5.22 5.01 4.28
CA LEU A 66 5.67 6.36 4.62
C LEU A 66 7.14 6.39 5.07
N ASP A 67 7.60 5.42 5.84
CA ASP A 67 9.00 5.31 6.26
C ASP A 67 9.92 5.04 5.06
N GLN A 68 9.43 4.29 4.07
CA GLN A 68 10.18 3.99 2.84
C GLN A 68 10.23 5.16 1.88
N ILE A 69 9.12 5.89 1.69
CA ILE A 69 9.07 7.10 0.88
C ILE A 69 10.05 8.14 1.41
N MET A 70 10.15 8.26 2.74
CA MET A 70 11.08 9.20 3.39
C MET A 70 12.53 8.76 3.27
N GLU A 71 12.82 7.46 3.42
CA GLU A 71 14.17 6.93 3.23
C GLU A 71 14.64 7.05 1.78
N GLY A 72 13.77 6.71 0.82
CA GLY A 72 14.04 6.82 -0.61
C GLY A 72 13.89 8.23 -1.20
N ASN A 73 13.70 9.26 -0.36
CA ASN A 73 13.56 10.66 -0.75
C ASN A 73 12.53 10.88 -1.88
N GLY A 74 11.36 10.24 -1.78
CA GLY A 74 10.28 10.28 -2.77
C GLY A 74 10.32 9.21 -3.86
N THR A 75 11.30 8.30 -3.82
CA THR A 75 11.40 7.14 -4.72
C THR A 75 11.24 5.84 -3.93
N VAL A 76 10.46 4.89 -4.44
CA VAL A 76 10.28 3.56 -3.84
C VAL A 76 10.75 2.50 -4.82
N ASN A 77 11.88 1.85 -4.51
CA ASN A 77 12.36 0.68 -5.25
C ASN A 77 11.52 -0.55 -4.88
N ILE A 78 10.97 -1.25 -5.87
CA ILE A 78 10.15 -2.46 -5.72
C ILE A 78 10.85 -3.66 -6.35
N CYS A 79 10.87 -4.80 -5.65
CA CYS A 79 11.19 -6.13 -6.18
C CYS A 79 9.89 -6.83 -6.60
N MET A 80 9.75 -7.22 -7.86
CA MET A 80 8.60 -7.98 -8.33
C MET A 80 8.90 -9.49 -8.19
N ARG A 81 8.04 -10.23 -7.49
CA ARG A 81 8.12 -11.68 -7.28
C ARG A 81 6.99 -12.36 -8.04
N TRP A 82 7.31 -13.32 -8.90
CA TRP A 82 6.31 -13.99 -9.74
C TRP A 82 6.32 -15.49 -9.51
N ASN A 83 5.34 -15.99 -8.73
CA ASN A 83 5.11 -17.40 -8.46
C ASN A 83 3.90 -17.92 -9.26
N SER A 84 4.01 -17.90 -10.58
CA SER A 84 2.98 -18.38 -11.51
C SER A 84 3.61 -19.14 -12.68
N ASN A 85 2.89 -20.12 -13.23
CA ASN A 85 3.31 -20.89 -14.41
C ASN A 85 3.04 -20.17 -15.75
N LEU A 86 2.49 -18.94 -15.71
CA LEU A 86 2.19 -18.16 -16.91
C LEU A 86 3.40 -17.32 -17.33
N THR A 87 3.38 -16.90 -18.59
CA THR A 87 4.35 -15.95 -19.15
C THR A 87 3.92 -14.50 -18.84
N LEU A 88 4.87 -13.69 -18.34
CA LEU A 88 4.72 -12.24 -18.15
C LEU A 88 5.31 -11.50 -19.35
N ASP A 89 4.46 -10.97 -20.23
CA ASP A 89 4.90 -10.08 -21.31
C ASP A 89 5.05 -8.62 -20.84
N GLU A 90 5.60 -7.78 -21.70
CA GLU A 90 5.90 -6.38 -21.40
C GLU A 90 4.65 -5.54 -21.11
N ASP A 91 3.59 -5.71 -21.89
CA ASP A 91 2.33 -5.00 -21.70
C ASP A 91 1.70 -5.36 -20.34
N THR A 92 1.75 -6.64 -19.94
CA THR A 92 1.30 -7.10 -18.63
C THR A 92 2.16 -6.52 -17.50
N ARG A 93 3.49 -6.45 -17.68
CA ARG A 93 4.40 -5.83 -16.69
C ARG A 93 4.18 -4.32 -16.55
N ASN A 94 3.85 -3.63 -17.62
CA ASN A 94 3.58 -2.20 -17.58
C ASN A 94 2.21 -1.92 -16.94
N ALA A 95 1.19 -2.73 -17.25
CA ALA A 95 -0.14 -2.62 -16.65
C ALA A 95 -0.17 -2.84 -15.12
N LEU A 96 0.83 -3.53 -14.57
CA LEU A 96 1.02 -3.70 -13.12
C LEU A 96 1.29 -2.38 -12.38
N MET A 97 1.94 -1.44 -13.07
CA MET A 97 2.39 -0.17 -12.50
C MET A 97 1.48 1.01 -12.89
N ASP A 98 0.61 0.82 -13.89
CA ASP A 98 -0.31 1.85 -14.38
C ASP A 98 -1.54 1.94 -13.44
N ASN A 99 -1.81 3.14 -12.89
CA ASN A 99 -2.91 3.52 -11.96
C ASN A 99 -2.62 3.61 -10.44
N PHE A 100 -1.39 3.84 -9.98
CA PHE A 100 -1.15 4.16 -8.55
C PHE A 100 -1.59 5.61 -8.18
N PRO A 101 -2.29 5.85 -7.06
CA PRO A 101 -3.09 7.07 -6.86
C PRO A 101 -2.37 8.32 -6.30
N PHE A 102 -1.04 8.35 -6.23
CA PHE A 102 -0.31 9.53 -5.71
C PHE A 102 0.31 10.38 -6.82
N LYS A 103 0.30 11.70 -6.63
CA LYS A 103 0.60 12.68 -7.69
C LYS A 103 2.05 12.68 -8.20
N GLU A 104 2.98 12.01 -7.52
CA GLU A 104 4.24 11.43 -8.05
C GLU A 104 4.98 10.71 -6.88
N VAL A 105 4.97 9.38 -6.88
CA VAL A 105 5.96 8.54 -6.19
C VAL A 105 6.60 7.71 -7.29
N ASN A 106 7.92 7.84 -7.47
CA ASN A 106 8.60 7.10 -8.54
C ASN A 106 8.84 5.66 -8.09
N PHE A 107 8.17 4.72 -8.76
CA PHE A 107 8.44 3.31 -8.60
C PHE A 107 9.52 2.87 -9.57
N LYS A 108 10.55 2.22 -9.02
CA LYS A 108 11.59 1.58 -9.83
C LYS A 108 11.56 0.09 -9.56
N VAL A 109 11.23 -0.69 -10.58
CA VAL A 109 11.42 -2.14 -10.53
C VAL A 109 12.91 -2.42 -10.69
N VAL A 110 13.57 -2.81 -9.60
CA VAL A 110 15.02 -3.02 -9.59
C VAL A 110 15.41 -4.47 -9.85
N ALA A 111 14.49 -5.40 -9.60
CA ALA A 111 14.70 -6.81 -9.81
C ALA A 111 13.38 -7.59 -10.00
N TRP A 112 13.53 -8.76 -10.65
CA TRP A 112 12.51 -9.80 -10.75
C TRP A 112 13.03 -11.09 -10.15
N ALA A 113 12.22 -11.74 -9.31
CA ALA A 113 12.49 -13.08 -8.82
C ALA A 113 11.53 -14.08 -9.48
N VAL A 114 12.09 -15.08 -10.18
CA VAL A 114 11.33 -16.08 -10.94
C VAL A 114 11.85 -17.49 -10.71
N ALA A 115 11.00 -18.49 -10.90
CA ALA A 115 11.40 -19.89 -10.75
C ALA A 115 12.34 -20.34 -11.88
N SER A 116 12.18 -19.79 -13.08
CA SER A 116 13.05 -20.01 -14.23
C SER A 116 13.17 -18.76 -15.10
N ASP A 117 14.38 -18.48 -15.58
CA ASP A 117 14.68 -17.30 -16.42
C ASP A 117 13.84 -17.24 -17.71
N ASN A 118 13.37 -18.38 -18.20
CA ASN A 118 12.53 -18.46 -19.40
C ASN A 118 11.10 -17.93 -19.19
N GLN A 119 10.69 -17.63 -17.96
CA GLN A 119 9.35 -17.09 -17.65
C GLN A 119 9.24 -15.60 -17.99
N LEU A 120 10.36 -14.89 -18.04
CA LEU A 120 10.41 -13.48 -18.44
C LEU A 120 10.63 -13.40 -19.95
N VAL A 121 9.89 -12.56 -20.67
CA VAL A 121 10.07 -12.36 -22.12
C VAL A 121 10.13 -10.87 -22.43
N GLY A 122 10.97 -10.46 -23.39
CA GLY A 122 11.14 -9.06 -23.81
C GLY A 122 12.40 -8.40 -23.25
N GLN A 123 12.42 -7.06 -23.24
CA GLN A 123 13.56 -6.26 -22.77
C GLN A 123 13.78 -6.42 -21.25
N ARG A 124 15.06 -6.48 -20.83
CA ARG A 124 15.46 -6.71 -19.44
C ARG A 124 16.64 -5.84 -18.97
N ASP A 125 16.96 -4.75 -19.69
CA ASP A 125 18.19 -3.98 -19.45
C ASP A 125 18.17 -3.18 -18.13
N ASP A 126 16.98 -2.93 -17.59
CA ASP A 126 16.77 -1.99 -16.48
C ASP A 126 16.61 -2.67 -15.11
N PHE A 127 16.68 -4.01 -15.05
CA PHE A 127 16.48 -4.77 -13.81
C PHE A 127 17.34 -6.04 -13.76
N HIS A 128 17.59 -6.53 -12.55
CA HIS A 128 18.24 -7.82 -12.34
C HIS A 128 17.22 -8.98 -12.29
N VAL A 129 17.63 -10.20 -12.64
CA VAL A 129 16.79 -11.41 -12.55
C VAL A 129 17.41 -12.39 -11.57
N TYR A 130 16.70 -12.66 -10.48
CA TYR A 130 17.04 -13.69 -9.50
C TYR A 130 16.29 -14.99 -9.81
N THR A 131 17.02 -16.10 -9.81
CA THR A 131 16.49 -17.47 -9.94
C THR A 131 16.95 -18.40 -8.82
N GLU A 132 17.89 -17.95 -8.00
CA GLU A 132 18.64 -18.71 -7.01
C GLU A 132 18.08 -18.59 -5.59
N PHE A 133 17.38 -17.49 -5.27
CA PHE A 133 16.86 -17.27 -3.92
C PHE A 133 15.44 -17.80 -3.77
N ARG A 134 15.16 -18.34 -2.58
CA ARG A 134 13.83 -18.78 -2.15
C ARG A 134 13.55 -18.23 -0.75
N ASP A 135 12.30 -17.89 -0.47
CA ASP A 135 11.87 -17.60 0.90
C ASP A 135 11.61 -18.89 1.69
N ASP A 136 11.13 -18.75 2.93
CA ASP A 136 10.87 -19.86 3.84
C ASP A 136 9.79 -20.83 3.32
N ASP A 137 8.89 -20.35 2.45
CA ASP A 137 7.85 -21.13 1.78
C ASP A 137 8.34 -21.76 0.46
N GLY A 138 9.60 -21.56 0.10
CA GLY A 138 10.19 -22.09 -1.12
C GLY A 138 9.77 -21.32 -2.38
N LEU A 139 9.24 -20.11 -2.25
CA LEU A 139 8.82 -19.25 -3.35
C LEU A 139 9.99 -18.39 -3.85
N PRO A 140 10.04 -18.04 -5.15
CA PRO A 140 11.06 -17.13 -5.66
C PRO A 140 11.08 -15.81 -4.88
N THR A 141 12.28 -15.36 -4.50
CA THR A 141 12.48 -14.07 -3.83
C THR A 141 13.70 -13.34 -4.41
N CYS A 142 13.78 -12.02 -4.22
CA CYS A 142 14.99 -11.27 -4.51
C CYS A 142 16.05 -11.54 -3.43
N ASP A 143 17.31 -11.16 -3.66
CA ASP A 143 18.39 -11.28 -2.67
C ASP A 143 17.96 -10.72 -1.29
N PRO A 144 17.87 -11.56 -0.24
CA PRO A 144 17.51 -11.13 1.11
C PRO A 144 18.44 -10.03 1.64
N GLY A 145 19.72 -10.05 1.25
CA GLY A 145 20.72 -9.05 1.62
C GLY A 145 20.39 -7.63 1.12
N CYS A 146 19.51 -7.53 0.11
CA CYS A 146 19.06 -6.27 -0.48
C CYS A 146 17.71 -5.77 0.08
N SER A 147 17.08 -6.51 1.00
CA SER A 147 15.76 -6.19 1.53
C SER A 147 15.83 -5.15 2.64
N ARG A 148 15.15 -4.01 2.49
CA ARG A 148 14.98 -3.04 3.59
C ARG A 148 14.28 -3.66 4.82
N HIS A 149 13.35 -4.58 4.61
CA HIS A 149 12.65 -5.24 5.71
C HIS A 149 13.62 -6.02 6.61
N LEU A 150 14.62 -6.68 6.01
CA LEU A 150 15.62 -7.47 6.73
C LEU A 150 16.80 -6.62 7.23
N HIS A 151 17.07 -5.49 6.57
CA HIS A 151 18.13 -4.54 6.91
C HIS A 151 17.58 -3.15 7.26
N PRO A 152 16.77 -3.01 8.33
CA PRO A 152 16.17 -1.73 8.71
C PRO A 152 17.18 -0.72 9.27
N ASP A 153 18.40 -1.19 9.60
CA ASP A 153 19.55 -0.38 10.00
C ASP A 153 20.26 0.29 8.82
N GLY A 154 19.91 -0.08 7.59
CA GLY A 154 20.51 0.43 6.36
C GLY A 154 21.85 -0.22 6.01
N ASP A 155 22.23 -1.31 6.69
CA ASP A 155 23.43 -2.09 6.35
C ASP A 155 23.10 -3.10 5.23
N TYR A 156 23.40 -2.69 4.00
CA TYR A 156 23.26 -3.53 2.81
C TYR A 156 24.59 -4.18 2.38
N SER A 157 25.54 -4.37 3.30
CA SER A 157 26.83 -5.02 2.98
C SER A 157 26.67 -6.48 2.51
N GLU A 158 25.55 -7.11 2.84
CA GLU A 158 25.19 -8.46 2.39
C GLU A 158 24.47 -8.47 1.02
N CYS A 159 24.04 -7.32 0.50
CA CYS A 159 23.44 -7.23 -0.84
C CYS A 159 24.50 -7.48 -1.92
N ALA A 160 24.42 -8.62 -2.61
CA ALA A 160 25.50 -9.09 -3.49
C ALA A 160 25.79 -8.14 -4.67
N LEU A 161 24.76 -7.44 -5.15
CA LEU A 161 24.86 -6.45 -6.23
C LEU A 161 25.17 -5.03 -5.73
N GLY A 162 25.34 -4.86 -4.42
CA GLY A 162 25.61 -3.59 -3.77
C GLY A 162 24.35 -2.79 -3.42
N PRO A 163 24.50 -1.74 -2.60
CA PRO A 163 23.37 -1.02 -1.98
C PRO A 163 22.42 -0.36 -3.00
N ASP A 164 22.85 -0.08 -4.22
CA ASP A 164 21.99 0.50 -5.27
C ASP A 164 20.90 -0.48 -5.77
N HIS A 165 21.06 -1.77 -5.48
CA HIS A 165 20.09 -2.83 -5.79
C HIS A 165 19.14 -3.13 -4.62
N ARG A 166 19.19 -2.34 -3.54
CA ARG A 166 18.25 -2.44 -2.42
C ARG A 166 16.80 -2.20 -2.87
N PHE A 167 15.88 -2.93 -2.27
CA PHE A 167 14.44 -2.77 -2.48
C PHE A 167 13.70 -2.51 -1.16
N HIS A 168 12.61 -1.75 -1.24
CA HIS A 168 11.80 -1.39 -0.08
C HIS A 168 10.59 -2.32 0.05
N HIS A 169 9.94 -2.62 -1.08
CA HIS A 169 8.81 -3.54 -1.15
C HIS A 169 9.12 -4.72 -2.05
N TYR A 170 8.60 -5.89 -1.71
CA TYR A 170 8.30 -6.89 -2.72
C TYR A 170 6.86 -6.77 -3.22
N PHE A 171 6.61 -7.27 -4.42
CA PHE A 171 5.26 -7.55 -4.91
C PHE A 171 5.18 -8.98 -5.42
N LEU A 172 4.47 -9.86 -4.71
CA LEU A 172 4.35 -11.27 -5.05
C LEU A 172 3.03 -11.57 -5.76
N ILE A 173 3.10 -12.31 -6.86
CA ILE A 173 1.94 -13.00 -7.43
C ILE A 173 2.04 -14.47 -7.11
N ASP A 174 1.07 -15.01 -6.36
CA ASP A 174 1.12 -16.38 -5.83
C ASP A 174 0.02 -17.27 -6.42
N SER A 175 0.43 -18.31 -7.14
CA SER A 175 -0.47 -19.34 -7.69
C SER A 175 -0.89 -20.42 -6.70
N THR A 176 -0.28 -20.46 -5.51
CA THR A 176 -0.70 -21.37 -4.43
C THR A 176 -1.95 -20.86 -3.72
N TRP A 177 -2.27 -19.58 -3.86
CA TRP A 177 -3.45 -18.93 -3.28
C TRP A 177 -4.63 -18.93 -4.25
N GLY A 178 -5.84 -18.87 -3.68
CA GLY A 178 -7.10 -19.06 -4.39
C GLY A 178 -8.01 -17.83 -4.45
N ASP A 179 -9.31 -18.10 -4.53
CA ASP A 179 -10.40 -17.13 -4.48
C ASP A 179 -10.78 -16.69 -3.05
N HIS A 180 -10.33 -17.43 -2.03
CA HIS A 180 -10.54 -17.11 -0.63
C HIS A 180 -9.45 -16.21 -0.03
N ASP A 181 -8.19 -16.39 -0.44
CA ASP A 181 -7.04 -15.61 0.01
C ASP A 181 -6.46 -14.86 -1.19
N MET A 182 -7.08 -13.73 -1.55
CA MET A 182 -6.73 -13.04 -2.79
C MET A 182 -5.59 -12.02 -2.65
N GLY A 183 -5.21 -11.67 -1.42
CA GLY A 183 -4.10 -10.79 -1.14
C GLY A 183 -3.70 -10.78 0.33
N ALA A 184 -2.49 -10.33 0.60
CA ALA A 184 -2.01 -10.00 1.93
C ALA A 184 -0.87 -9.00 1.81
N ALA A 185 -0.68 -8.16 2.83
CA ALA A 185 0.29 -7.10 2.76
C ALA A 185 0.78 -6.64 4.14
N GLY A 186 1.98 -6.05 4.13
CA GLY A 186 2.66 -5.50 5.28
C GLY A 186 3.62 -4.40 4.86
N GLY A 187 4.51 -3.99 5.76
CA GLY A 187 5.52 -2.98 5.42
C GLY A 187 6.57 -3.50 4.44
N GLU A 188 6.78 -4.79 4.34
CA GLU A 188 7.77 -5.43 3.48
C GLU A 188 7.32 -5.55 2.01
N GLY A 189 6.04 -5.32 1.73
CA GLY A 189 5.46 -5.56 0.43
C GLY A 189 4.07 -6.16 0.52
N PHE A 190 3.63 -6.74 -0.60
CA PHE A 190 2.30 -7.34 -0.71
C PHE A 190 2.29 -8.50 -1.69
N SER A 191 1.35 -9.39 -1.48
CA SER A 191 1.09 -10.59 -2.26
C SER A 191 -0.33 -10.53 -2.83
N ILE A 192 -0.52 -10.98 -4.05
CA ILE A 192 -1.84 -11.13 -4.69
C ILE A 192 -1.93 -12.55 -5.26
N SER A 193 -3.07 -13.21 -5.09
CA SER A 193 -3.25 -14.53 -5.70
C SER A 193 -3.32 -14.44 -7.23
N GLU A 194 -2.81 -15.45 -7.93
CA GLU A 194 -2.95 -15.52 -9.39
C GLU A 194 -4.43 -15.49 -9.83
N TYR A 195 -5.34 -16.02 -8.98
CA TYR A 195 -6.77 -15.93 -9.19
C TYR A 195 -7.26 -14.48 -9.11
N GLY A 196 -6.93 -13.76 -8.04
CA GLY A 196 -7.32 -12.35 -7.82
C GLY A 196 -6.80 -11.45 -8.93
N TRP A 197 -5.55 -11.67 -9.33
CA TRP A 197 -4.93 -11.06 -10.51
C TRP A 197 -5.79 -11.23 -11.78
N LYS A 198 -6.09 -12.49 -12.14
CA LYS A 198 -6.80 -12.82 -13.39
C LYS A 198 -8.27 -12.40 -13.40
N ASN A 199 -8.95 -12.49 -12.26
CA ASN A 199 -10.41 -12.46 -12.22
C ASN A 199 -10.98 -11.18 -11.61
N VAL A 200 -10.23 -10.47 -10.78
CA VAL A 200 -10.68 -9.22 -10.16
C VAL A 200 -9.92 -8.06 -10.81
N GLY A 201 -8.59 -8.05 -10.70
CA GLY A 201 -7.75 -6.97 -11.20
C GLY A 201 -7.85 -6.77 -12.72
N ASN A 202 -7.68 -7.83 -13.50
CA ASN A 202 -7.71 -7.75 -14.97
C ASN A 202 -9.13 -7.58 -15.57
N LYS A 203 -10.21 -7.84 -14.80
CA LYS A 203 -11.59 -7.77 -15.31
C LYS A 203 -12.36 -6.51 -14.89
N LEU A 204 -12.10 -5.99 -13.69
CA LEU A 204 -12.82 -4.83 -13.16
C LEU A 204 -12.19 -3.50 -13.57
N GLY A 205 -10.93 -3.50 -14.04
CA GLY A 205 -10.14 -2.29 -14.19
C GLY A 205 -9.70 -1.74 -12.83
N ASP A 206 -8.69 -0.87 -12.82
CA ASP A 206 -8.26 -0.10 -11.63
C ASP A 206 -7.73 -0.92 -10.43
N TRP A 207 -7.41 -2.20 -10.61
CA TRP A 207 -6.67 -3.05 -9.64
C TRP A 207 -7.15 -2.98 -8.17
N PRO A 208 -8.43 -3.17 -7.84
CA PRO A 208 -8.97 -2.86 -6.51
C PRO A 208 -8.33 -3.66 -5.36
N ILE A 209 -8.00 -4.94 -5.57
CA ILE A 209 -7.26 -5.74 -4.57
C ILE A 209 -5.87 -5.14 -4.32
N LEU A 210 -5.16 -4.75 -5.38
CA LEU A 210 -3.85 -4.12 -5.24
C LEU A 210 -3.94 -2.81 -4.46
N VAL A 211 -4.99 -2.01 -4.67
CA VAL A 211 -5.22 -0.77 -3.92
C VAL A 211 -5.48 -1.08 -2.44
N HIS A 212 -6.27 -2.11 -2.12
CA HIS A 212 -6.50 -2.59 -0.77
C HIS A 212 -5.19 -3.05 -0.09
N GLU A 213 -4.45 -3.95 -0.73
CA GLU A 213 -3.19 -4.48 -0.19
C GLU A 213 -2.13 -3.37 -0.04
N THR A 214 -2.09 -2.42 -0.97
CA THR A 214 -1.26 -1.22 -0.83
C THR A 214 -1.62 -0.46 0.45
N GLY A 215 -2.90 -0.36 0.81
CA GLY A 215 -3.32 0.31 2.03
C GLY A 215 -2.69 -0.27 3.30
N HIS A 216 -2.56 -1.59 3.39
CA HIS A 216 -1.86 -2.24 4.50
C HIS A 216 -0.37 -1.90 4.56
N THR A 217 0.28 -1.59 3.42
CA THR A 217 1.67 -1.10 3.44
C THR A 217 1.81 0.26 4.14
N PHE A 218 0.75 1.08 4.16
CA PHE A 218 0.67 2.30 4.97
C PHE A 218 0.31 2.02 6.44
N GLY A 219 0.07 0.76 6.79
CA GLY A 219 -0.36 0.28 8.10
C GLY A 219 -1.87 0.41 8.34
N PHE A 220 -2.67 0.59 7.28
CA PHE A 220 -4.13 0.45 7.41
C PHE A 220 -4.49 -0.99 7.79
N ARG A 221 -5.61 -1.14 8.48
CA ARG A 221 -6.19 -2.43 8.87
C ARG A 221 -7.41 -2.71 8.03
N ASP A 222 -7.83 -3.97 8.03
CA ASP A 222 -9.17 -4.31 7.59
C ASP A 222 -10.21 -3.67 8.51
N TYR A 223 -11.02 -2.77 7.97
CA TYR A 223 -12.13 -2.14 8.68
C TYR A 223 -13.40 -2.91 8.39
N ILE A 224 -13.73 -3.88 9.24
CA ILE A 224 -14.96 -4.66 9.09
C ILE A 224 -16.13 -3.90 9.71
N ASN A 225 -17.29 -3.93 9.07
CA ASN A 225 -18.56 -3.64 9.73
C ASN A 225 -19.20 -4.94 10.20
N ASP A 226 -19.09 -5.28 11.49
CA ASP A 226 -19.75 -6.47 12.04
C ASP A 226 -21.29 -6.36 12.13
N MET A 227 -21.86 -5.22 11.69
CA MET A 227 -23.28 -4.88 11.70
C MET A 227 -23.93 -4.91 13.10
N THR A 228 -23.15 -5.07 14.16
CA THR A 228 -23.66 -5.13 15.54
C THR A 228 -24.03 -3.75 16.09
N HIS A 229 -23.60 -2.69 15.41
CA HIS A 229 -23.70 -1.29 15.85
C HIS A 229 -23.02 -1.01 17.20
N ASN A 230 -22.16 -1.92 17.66
CA ASN A 230 -21.37 -1.77 18.88
C ASN A 230 -19.90 -1.49 18.53
N THR A 231 -19.62 -0.27 18.07
CA THR A 231 -18.30 0.11 17.56
C THR A 231 -17.39 0.68 18.66
N SER A 232 -16.88 -0.19 19.53
CA SER A 232 -15.77 0.19 20.42
C SER A 232 -14.50 0.40 19.60
N VAL A 233 -13.67 1.39 19.96
CA VAL A 233 -12.32 1.59 19.39
C VAL A 233 -11.42 0.37 19.58
N CYS A 234 -11.78 -0.56 20.46
CA CYS A 234 -11.07 -1.81 20.68
C CYS A 234 -11.64 -3.00 19.89
N SER A 235 -12.69 -2.82 19.08
CA SER A 235 -13.24 -3.91 18.29
C SER A 235 -12.27 -4.32 17.16
N ILE A 236 -12.10 -5.63 16.96
CA ILE A 236 -11.39 -6.19 15.80
C ILE A 236 -12.15 -5.93 14.48
N SER A 237 -13.46 -5.72 14.57
CA SER A 237 -14.34 -5.45 13.44
C SER A 237 -14.89 -4.02 13.49
N TRP A 238 -13.98 -3.06 13.61
CA TRP A 238 -14.35 -1.65 13.73
C TRP A 238 -14.42 -0.98 12.36
N LEU A 239 -15.65 -0.65 11.92
CA LEU A 239 -15.85 0.36 10.89
C LEU A 239 -15.86 1.75 11.60
N PRO A 240 -15.09 2.74 11.12
CA PRO A 240 -15.08 4.05 11.73
C PRO A 240 -16.49 4.64 11.82
N PRO A 241 -16.94 5.13 12.99
CA PRO A 241 -18.27 5.72 13.12
C PRO A 241 -18.40 6.93 12.17
N ASN A 242 -19.61 7.19 11.70
CA ASN A 242 -19.93 8.21 10.68
C ASN A 242 -19.36 7.93 9.27
N VAL A 243 -18.73 6.78 9.04
CA VAL A 243 -18.51 6.25 7.68
C VAL A 243 -19.70 5.37 7.32
N SER A 244 -20.54 5.83 6.39
CA SER A 244 -21.77 5.15 5.98
C SER A 244 -21.69 4.54 4.58
N TYR A 245 -20.49 4.47 4.02
CA TYR A 245 -20.22 3.99 2.66
C TYR A 245 -19.05 3.01 2.71
N GLN A 246 -18.95 2.16 1.70
CA GLN A 246 -17.92 1.12 1.65
C GLN A 246 -16.53 1.74 1.53
N LEU A 247 -15.58 1.21 2.30
CA LEU A 247 -14.16 1.55 2.23
C LEU A 247 -13.39 0.55 1.36
N VAL A 248 -12.31 1.00 0.70
CA VAL A 248 -11.39 0.07 0.02
C VAL A 248 -10.82 -0.92 1.04
N MET A 249 -10.53 -0.46 2.25
CA MET A 249 -10.00 -1.27 3.35
C MET A 249 -11.05 -2.16 4.06
N GLU A 250 -12.26 -2.31 3.53
CA GLU A 250 -13.14 -3.41 3.97
C GLU A 250 -12.60 -4.74 3.41
N PRO A 251 -12.50 -5.81 4.23
CA PRO A 251 -11.98 -7.08 3.75
C PRO A 251 -12.99 -7.79 2.84
N THR A 252 -12.56 -8.93 2.30
CA THR A 252 -13.33 -9.73 1.34
C THR A 252 -13.60 -8.97 0.03
N ASP A 253 -14.57 -9.45 -0.73
CA ASP A 253 -15.08 -8.79 -1.94
C ASP A 253 -15.66 -7.38 -1.70
N GLN A 254 -15.89 -6.95 -0.45
CA GLN A 254 -16.51 -5.65 -0.14
C GLN A 254 -15.63 -4.49 -0.59
N GLY A 255 -14.34 -4.50 -0.21
CA GLY A 255 -13.35 -3.52 -0.68
C GLY A 255 -12.90 -3.79 -2.12
N ALA A 256 -12.88 -5.06 -2.54
CA ALA A 256 -12.39 -5.48 -3.86
C ALA A 256 -13.23 -5.00 -5.06
N HIS A 257 -14.39 -4.38 -4.82
CA HIS A 257 -15.23 -3.76 -5.86
C HIS A 257 -15.09 -2.24 -5.95
N LEU A 258 -14.24 -1.63 -5.10
CA LEU A 258 -14.01 -0.20 -5.08
C LEU A 258 -12.72 0.15 -5.83
N PRO A 259 -12.80 0.69 -7.05
CA PRO A 259 -11.62 1.01 -7.85
C PRO A 259 -10.85 2.23 -7.34
N LYS A 260 -11.35 2.93 -6.32
CA LYS A 260 -10.83 4.24 -5.90
C LYS A 260 -10.89 4.40 -4.40
N VAL A 261 -9.75 4.84 -3.84
CA VAL A 261 -9.63 5.29 -2.46
C VAL A 261 -10.73 6.29 -2.15
N THR A 262 -11.47 6.05 -1.07
CA THR A 262 -12.55 6.94 -0.65
C THR A 262 -12.01 8.26 -0.10
N ARG A 263 -12.89 9.26 0.00
CA ARG A 263 -12.52 10.56 0.57
C ARG A 263 -12.05 10.43 2.03
N PHE A 264 -12.69 9.58 2.84
CA PHE A 264 -12.25 9.30 4.22
C PHE A 264 -10.86 8.68 4.26
N GLU A 265 -10.59 7.65 3.46
CA GLU A 265 -9.28 7.00 3.41
C GLU A 265 -8.18 7.97 2.96
N GLY A 266 -8.49 8.86 2.01
CA GLY A 266 -7.57 9.94 1.61
C GLY A 266 -7.25 10.91 2.76
N TRP A 267 -8.23 11.26 3.60
CA TRP A 267 -7.98 12.04 4.82
C TRP A 267 -7.24 11.24 5.89
N PHE A 268 -7.46 9.94 5.96
CA PHE A 268 -6.76 9.08 6.89
C PHE A 268 -5.29 8.92 6.52
N THR A 269 -4.93 8.79 5.24
CA THR A 269 -3.53 8.85 4.80
C THR A 269 -2.86 10.18 5.18
N ARG A 270 -3.57 11.32 5.04
CA ARG A 270 -3.06 12.63 5.50
C ARG A 270 -2.85 12.68 7.01
N TYR A 271 -3.77 12.08 7.76
CA TYR A 271 -3.67 11.96 9.20
C TYR A 271 -2.47 11.10 9.60
N LEU A 272 -2.26 9.94 8.95
CA LEU A 272 -1.08 9.10 9.14
C LEU A 272 0.21 9.89 8.90
N TRP A 273 0.31 10.59 7.78
CA TRP A 273 1.46 11.46 7.50
C TRP A 273 1.69 12.50 8.60
N SER A 274 0.63 13.19 9.02
CA SER A 274 0.71 14.20 10.07
C SER A 274 1.25 13.62 11.39
N ARG A 275 0.79 12.41 11.77
CA ARG A 275 1.24 11.73 12.99
C ARG A 275 2.65 11.17 12.83
N PHE A 276 2.90 10.35 11.82
CA PHE A 276 4.20 9.72 11.58
C PHE A 276 5.31 10.75 11.38
N SER A 277 5.09 11.83 10.63
CA SER A 277 6.11 12.87 10.45
C SER A 277 6.60 13.49 11.76
N ARG A 278 5.74 13.58 12.79
CA ARG A 278 6.11 14.09 14.11
C ARG A 278 6.70 12.99 14.99
N THR A 279 6.07 11.81 15.06
CA THR A 279 6.56 10.70 15.90
C THR A 279 7.89 10.15 15.42
N ARG A 280 8.18 10.26 14.12
CA ARG A 280 9.47 9.92 13.50
C ARG A 280 10.48 11.06 13.50
N GLY A 281 10.06 12.28 13.86
CA GLY A 281 10.93 13.47 13.88
C GLY A 281 11.26 14.06 12.51
N TRP A 282 10.54 13.69 11.44
CA TRP A 282 10.68 14.30 10.11
C TRP A 282 10.21 15.76 10.07
N GLN A 283 9.25 16.10 10.92
CA GLN A 283 8.77 17.46 11.15
C GLN A 283 8.81 17.80 12.63
N LYS A 284 8.96 19.09 12.93
CA LYS A 284 8.87 19.58 14.30
C LYS A 284 7.45 19.41 14.82
N ASP A 285 7.31 18.95 16.06
CA ASP A 285 6.04 18.97 16.75
C ASP A 285 5.71 20.41 17.15
N ASP A 286 4.58 20.91 16.64
CA ASP A 286 4.03 22.23 16.90
C ASP A 286 3.08 22.25 18.12
N GLY A 287 2.91 21.10 18.79
CA GLY A 287 2.04 20.98 19.97
C GLY A 287 0.55 20.98 19.64
N ILE A 288 0.19 20.81 18.36
CA ILE A 288 -1.20 20.73 17.87
C ILE A 288 -1.67 19.26 17.83
N THR A 289 -0.99 18.36 18.55
CA THR A 289 -1.28 16.92 18.51
C THR A 289 -2.47 16.54 19.41
N PHE A 290 -3.45 15.90 18.75
CA PHE A 290 -4.76 15.40 19.20
C PHE A 290 -4.64 14.21 20.20
N PRO A 291 -5.74 13.80 20.86
CA PRO A 291 -5.77 13.31 22.25
C PRO A 291 -4.97 12.03 22.52
N PRO A 292 -4.67 11.74 23.80
CA PRO A 292 -3.98 10.51 24.20
C PRO A 292 -4.71 9.26 23.71
N THR A 293 -3.92 8.26 23.32
CA THR A 293 -4.40 6.95 22.87
C THR A 293 -5.30 6.31 23.90
N THR A 294 -6.43 5.74 23.48
CA THR A 294 -7.32 4.99 24.37
C THR A 294 -6.67 3.67 24.81
N ASP A 295 -6.64 3.40 26.11
CA ASP A 295 -6.22 2.10 26.66
C ASP A 295 -7.34 1.05 26.46
N CYS A 296 -7.07 0.02 25.67
CA CYS A 296 -7.97 -1.12 25.50
C CYS A 296 -7.75 -2.16 26.61
N PRO A 297 -8.79 -2.52 27.38
CA PRO A 297 -8.69 -3.58 28.39
C PRO A 297 -8.27 -4.93 27.78
N PRO A 298 -7.52 -5.78 28.50
CA PRO A 298 -7.22 -7.14 28.06
C PRO A 298 -8.50 -7.94 27.75
N GLY A 299 -8.58 -8.54 26.55
CA GLY A 299 -9.74 -9.33 26.10
C GLY A 299 -10.87 -8.52 25.45
N SER A 300 -10.64 -7.26 25.10
CA SER A 300 -11.62 -6.40 24.39
C SER A 300 -11.68 -6.63 22.88
N PHE A 301 -10.95 -7.62 22.38
CA PHE A 301 -10.73 -7.91 20.97
C PHE A 301 -11.41 -9.22 20.58
#